data_AF-A0A7W5Y4U9-F1
#
_entry.id   AF-A0A7W5Y4U9-F1
#
_cell.length_a   1.000
_cell.length_b   1.000
_cell.length_c   1.000
_cell.angle_alpha   90.00
_cell.angle_beta   90.00
_cell.angle_gamma   90.00
#
_symmetry.space_group_name_H-M   'P 1'
#
loop_
_entity.id
_entity.type
_entity.pdbx_description
1 polymer ?
#
loop_
_entity_poly.entity_id
_entity_poly.type
_entity_poly.pdbx_seq_one_letter_code
_entity_poly.pdbx_strand_id
1 'polypeptide(L)'
;MEHHVTAGQGRIRWILFHCYWVTAITALHEELRQGDDAVRRTGFRLNDAAGWARKIAQDLQETASDMARIAARPDDSCAVPWGVCPEHGNTLTSTGGTTRCRTCGRTWGYNRDNAPCAEPATHRLTDADGVEALICDGHAIDVRSTHPCTRPPRVQEPPPTSRLPGPCAETQPARPRTPARLEESAPCHPLRRGQDDQTPRHHRRT
;
A
#
# COMPACT_ATOMS: atom_id res chain seq x y z
N MET A 1 -75.00 -26.64 8.23
CA MET A 1 -74.69 -25.20 8.32
C MET A 1 -73.18 -25.07 8.45
N GLU A 2 -72.50 -25.11 7.31
CA GLU A 2 -71.04 -25.09 7.24
C GLU A 2 -70.58 -23.64 7.09
N HIS A 3 -69.71 -23.22 8.00
CA HIS A 3 -69.10 -21.91 8.00
C HIS A 3 -68.01 -21.83 6.92
N HIS A 4 -68.34 -21.24 5.77
CA HIS A 4 -67.36 -20.76 4.80
C HIS A 4 -66.61 -19.55 5.39
N VAL A 5 -65.53 -19.81 6.13
CA VAL A 5 -64.54 -18.77 6.45
C VAL A 5 -63.67 -18.57 5.20
N THR A 6 -64.00 -17.52 4.45
CA THR A 6 -63.42 -17.17 3.15
C THR A 6 -61.93 -16.79 3.22
N ALA A 7 -61.12 -17.46 2.40
CA ALA A 7 -59.70 -17.14 2.15
C ALA A 7 -59.42 -15.68 1.68
N GLY A 8 -60.46 -14.92 1.28
CA GLY A 8 -60.36 -13.50 0.93
C GLY A 8 -60.16 -12.57 2.14
N GLN A 9 -60.55 -12.99 3.34
CA GLN A 9 -60.54 -12.15 4.54
C GLN A 9 -59.12 -11.99 5.14
N GLY A 10 -58.24 -12.97 4.89
CA GLY A 10 -56.82 -12.90 5.24
C GLY A 10 -56.01 -11.98 4.33
N ARG A 11 -56.32 -11.94 3.02
CA ARG A 11 -55.62 -11.09 2.04
C ARG A 11 -55.93 -9.60 2.24
N ILE A 12 -57.18 -9.27 2.57
CA ILE A 12 -57.57 -7.88 2.88
C ILE A 12 -56.91 -7.39 4.17
N ARG A 13 -56.85 -8.22 5.23
CA ARG A 13 -56.13 -7.88 6.47
C ARG A 13 -54.63 -7.69 6.25
N TRP A 14 -54.01 -8.51 5.38
CA TRP A 14 -52.58 -8.38 5.05
C TRP A 14 -52.29 -7.10 4.27
N ILE A 15 -53.12 -6.75 3.28
CA ILE A 15 -52.97 -5.50 2.52
C ILE A 15 -53.14 -4.28 3.43
N LEU A 16 -54.15 -4.27 4.31
CA LEU A 16 -54.36 -3.16 5.25
C LEU A 16 -53.22 -3.05 6.27
N PHE A 17 -52.70 -4.17 6.76
CA PHE A 17 -51.53 -4.18 7.65
C PHE A 17 -50.27 -3.67 6.94
N HIS A 18 -50.05 -4.06 5.68
CA HIS A 18 -48.91 -3.61 4.89
C HIS A 18 -49.02 -2.12 4.53
N CYS A 19 -50.21 -1.64 4.12
CA CYS A 19 -50.47 -0.22 3.91
C CYS A 19 -50.25 0.58 5.19
N TYR A 20 -50.79 0.12 6.34
CA TYR A 20 -50.56 0.75 7.63
C TYR A 20 -49.06 0.81 7.97
N TRP A 21 -48.33 -0.29 7.82
CA TRP A 21 -46.88 -0.33 8.09
C TRP A 21 -46.08 0.58 7.17
N VAL A 22 -46.37 0.59 5.86
CA VAL A 22 -45.74 1.50 4.92
C VAL A 22 -46.04 2.95 5.30
N THR A 23 -47.30 3.28 5.62
CA THR A 23 -47.67 4.63 6.06
C THR A 23 -46.99 5.02 7.38
N ALA A 24 -46.88 4.09 8.33
CA ALA A 24 -46.23 4.31 9.62
C ALA A 24 -44.71 4.53 9.46
N ILE A 25 -44.05 3.79 8.57
CA ILE A 25 -42.64 4.01 8.23
C ILE A 25 -42.45 5.38 7.57
N THR A 26 -43.30 5.76 6.62
CA THR A 26 -43.22 7.09 6.00
C THR A 26 -43.52 8.21 6.99
N ALA A 27 -44.47 8.02 7.91
CA ALA A 27 -44.79 8.99 8.95
C ALA A 27 -43.61 9.17 9.92
N LEU A 28 -42.98 8.06 10.36
CA LEU A 28 -41.78 8.09 11.19
C LEU A 28 -40.60 8.80 10.47
N HIS A 29 -40.42 8.54 9.17
CA HIS A 29 -39.43 9.25 8.35
C HIS A 29 -39.72 10.76 8.26
N GLU A 30 -40.98 11.14 8.09
CA GLU A 30 -41.38 12.55 8.03
C GLU A 30 -41.21 13.25 9.39
N GLU A 31 -41.52 12.58 10.49
CA GLU A 31 -41.32 13.08 11.85
C GLU A 31 -39.83 13.29 12.18
N LEU A 32 -38.98 12.34 11.78
CA LEU A 32 -37.51 12.47 11.87
C LEU A 32 -36.97 13.58 10.96
N ARG A 33 -37.60 13.83 9.80
CA ARG A 33 -37.26 14.92 8.88
C ARG A 33 -37.67 16.29 9.47
N GLN A 34 -38.79 16.33 10.18
CA GLN A 34 -39.30 17.50 10.89
C GLN A 34 -38.60 17.73 12.25
N GLY A 35 -37.85 16.75 12.74
CA GLY A 35 -37.15 16.80 14.03
C GLY A 35 -36.33 18.07 14.24
N ASP A 36 -36.25 18.48 15.52
CA ASP A 36 -35.56 19.68 15.99
C ASP A 36 -34.12 19.81 15.46
N ASP A 37 -33.57 21.02 15.46
CA ASP A 37 -32.21 21.31 15.00
C ASP A 37 -31.14 20.41 15.67
N ALA A 38 -31.40 19.93 16.87
CA ALA A 38 -30.57 18.94 17.57
C ALA A 38 -30.51 17.58 16.85
N VAL A 39 -31.64 17.07 16.34
CA VAL A 39 -31.72 15.81 15.59
C VAL A 39 -31.01 15.96 14.25
N ARG A 40 -31.24 17.07 13.53
CA ARG A 40 -30.55 17.36 12.26
C ARG A 40 -29.03 17.46 12.44
N ARG A 41 -28.58 18.18 13.47
CA ARG A 41 -27.15 18.30 13.81
C ARG A 41 -26.53 16.95 14.16
N THR A 42 -27.28 16.10 14.87
CA THR A 42 -26.83 14.74 15.21
C THR A 42 -26.73 13.85 13.97
N GLY A 43 -27.73 13.89 13.08
CA GLY A 43 -27.69 13.20 11.80
C GLY A 43 -26.52 13.62 10.92
N PHE A 44 -26.20 14.92 10.86
CA PHE A 44 -25.02 15.42 10.15
C PHE A 44 -23.72 14.83 10.71
N ARG A 45 -23.54 14.83 12.04
CA ARG A 45 -22.35 14.26 12.70
C ARG A 45 -22.22 12.76 12.47
N LEU A 46 -23.33 12.01 12.50
CA LEU A 46 -23.31 10.58 12.21
C LEU A 46 -22.94 10.30 10.75
N ASN A 47 -23.44 11.10 9.81
CA ASN A 47 -23.10 10.95 8.40
C ASN A 47 -21.64 11.32 8.13
N ASP A 48 -21.13 12.38 8.77
CA ASP A 48 -19.71 12.74 8.73
C ASP A 48 -18.84 11.62 9.30
N ALA A 49 -19.18 11.09 10.48
CA ALA A 49 -18.50 9.94 11.08
C ALA A 49 -18.54 8.70 10.18
N ALA A 50 -19.67 8.41 9.53
CA ALA A 50 -19.78 7.33 8.55
C ALA A 50 -18.92 7.59 7.30
N GLY A 51 -18.79 8.84 6.87
CA GLY A 51 -17.86 9.25 5.82
C GLY A 51 -16.41 8.96 6.19
N TRP A 52 -15.98 9.39 7.37
CA TRP A 52 -14.65 9.11 7.92
C TRP A 52 -14.37 7.62 8.06
N ALA A 53 -15.34 6.84 8.57
CA ALA A 53 -15.19 5.40 8.71
C ALA A 53 -14.96 4.71 7.35
N ARG A 54 -15.69 5.12 6.30
CA ARG A 54 -15.47 4.60 4.94
C ARG A 54 -14.08 4.98 4.40
N LYS A 55 -13.64 6.22 4.62
CA LYS A 55 -12.32 6.69 4.21
C LYS A 55 -11.20 5.89 4.87
N ILE A 56 -11.29 5.67 6.18
CA ILE A 56 -10.31 4.86 6.94
C ILE A 56 -10.29 3.42 6.42
N ALA A 57 -11.46 2.83 6.14
CA ALA A 57 -11.53 1.47 5.59
C ALA A 57 -10.86 1.38 4.21
N GLN A 58 -11.05 2.38 3.35
CA GLN A 58 -10.37 2.48 2.05
C GLN A 58 -8.85 2.60 2.23
N ASP A 59 -8.38 3.48 3.11
CA ASP A 59 -6.94 3.69 3.37
C ASP A 59 -6.27 2.41 3.91
N LEU A 60 -6.96 1.65 4.76
CA LEU A 60 -6.49 0.35 5.24
C LEU A 60 -6.39 -0.69 4.11
N GLN A 61 -7.38 -0.73 3.21
CA GLN A 61 -7.36 -1.64 2.06
C GLN A 61 -6.25 -1.28 1.07
N GLU A 62 -6.02 0.01 0.81
CA GLU A 62 -4.92 0.49 -0.01
C GLU A 62 -3.57 0.12 0.61
N THR A 63 -3.40 0.36 1.91
CA THR A 63 -2.19 -0.02 2.65
C THR A 63 -1.94 -1.52 2.60
N ALA A 64 -2.97 -2.34 2.82
CA ALA A 64 -2.86 -3.79 2.73
C ALA A 64 -2.44 -4.25 1.32
N SER A 65 -2.95 -3.60 0.28
CA SER A 65 -2.57 -3.86 -1.11
C SER A 65 -1.12 -3.45 -1.39
N ASP A 66 -0.66 -2.34 -0.83
CA ASP A 66 0.74 -1.90 -0.93
C ASP A 66 1.67 -2.91 -0.23
N MET A 67 1.32 -3.36 0.98
CA MET A 67 2.09 -4.39 1.69
C MET A 67 2.15 -5.70 0.92
N ALA A 68 1.04 -6.14 0.31
CA ALA A 68 1.01 -7.33 -0.53
C ALA A 68 1.95 -7.21 -1.74
N ARG A 69 2.01 -6.04 -2.38
CA ARG A 69 2.96 -5.79 -3.49
C ARG A 69 4.40 -5.80 -3.04
N ILE A 70 4.71 -5.22 -1.86
CA ILE A 70 6.05 -5.26 -1.29
C ILE A 70 6.45 -6.69 -0.95
N ALA A 71 5.54 -7.48 -0.38
CA ALA A 71 5.79 -8.88 -0.04
C ALA A 71 5.94 -9.78 -1.28
N ALA A 72 5.26 -9.47 -2.37
CA ALA A 72 5.36 -10.19 -3.65
C ALA A 72 6.58 -9.78 -4.51
N ARG A 73 7.43 -8.88 -4.01
CA ARG A 73 8.59 -8.38 -4.74
C ARG A 73 9.63 -9.49 -4.93
N PRO A 74 10.14 -9.72 -6.16
CA PRO A 74 11.20 -10.69 -6.41
C PRO A 74 12.49 -10.38 -5.65
N ASP A 75 13.21 -11.41 -5.21
CA ASP A 75 14.49 -11.28 -4.49
C ASP A 75 15.60 -10.61 -5.33
N ASP A 76 15.53 -10.73 -6.65
CA ASP A 76 16.46 -10.12 -7.62
C ASP A 76 16.04 -8.70 -8.06
N SER A 77 15.12 -8.08 -7.33
CA SER A 77 14.69 -6.71 -7.60
C SER A 77 15.74 -5.66 -7.22
N CYS A 78 15.71 -4.54 -7.93
CA CYS A 78 16.52 -3.35 -7.67
C CYS A 78 16.46 -2.90 -6.20
N ALA A 79 17.60 -2.75 -5.54
CA ALA A 79 17.70 -2.46 -4.10
C ALA A 79 17.18 -1.07 -3.65
N VAL A 80 16.78 -0.20 -4.58
CA VAL A 80 16.40 1.18 -4.28
C VAL A 80 14.98 1.23 -3.66
N PRO A 81 14.78 1.94 -2.54
CA PRO A 81 13.51 1.90 -1.79
C PRO A 81 12.38 2.75 -2.39
N TRP A 82 12.57 3.33 -3.57
CA TRP A 82 11.54 4.05 -4.34
C TRP A 82 11.51 3.57 -5.80
N GLY A 83 10.33 3.61 -6.42
CA GLY A 83 10.14 3.20 -7.81
C GLY A 83 10.49 4.31 -8.80
N VAL A 84 10.78 3.89 -10.03
CA VAL A 84 11.08 4.76 -11.18
C VAL A 84 10.33 4.29 -12.43
N CYS A 85 10.32 5.12 -13.47
CA CYS A 85 9.96 4.64 -14.81
C CYS A 85 11.10 3.76 -15.33
N PRO A 86 10.83 2.50 -15.77
CA PRO A 86 11.89 1.62 -16.24
C PRO A 86 12.67 2.19 -17.44
N GLU A 87 12.01 2.99 -18.27
CA GLU A 87 12.57 3.54 -19.52
C GLU A 87 13.09 4.97 -19.38
N HIS A 88 12.60 5.73 -18.38
CA HIS A 88 12.83 7.17 -18.29
C HIS A 88 13.33 7.61 -16.91
N GLY A 89 13.71 6.67 -16.04
CA GLY A 89 14.24 6.97 -14.71
C GLY A 89 13.27 7.74 -13.81
N ASN A 90 13.80 8.72 -13.06
CA ASN A 90 13.06 9.48 -12.06
C ASN A 90 12.13 10.56 -12.67
N THR A 91 11.11 10.10 -13.38
CA THR A 91 10.13 10.93 -14.09
C THR A 91 8.70 10.71 -13.61
N LEU A 92 8.54 9.98 -12.50
CA LEU A 92 7.24 9.67 -11.92
C LEU A 92 6.60 10.89 -11.25
N THR A 93 5.28 10.94 -11.29
CA THR A 93 4.42 11.85 -10.52
C THR A 93 3.25 11.08 -9.97
N SER A 94 2.88 11.33 -8.71
CA SER A 94 1.80 10.63 -8.04
C SER A 94 0.66 11.56 -7.65
N THR A 95 -0.57 11.09 -7.84
CA THR A 95 -1.81 11.78 -7.46
C THR A 95 -2.91 10.75 -7.20
N GLY A 96 -3.62 10.91 -6.08
CA GLY A 96 -4.78 10.08 -5.76
C GLY A 96 -4.49 8.57 -5.71
N GLY A 97 -3.35 8.18 -5.15
CA GLY A 97 -2.98 6.76 -5.05
C GLY A 97 -2.46 6.15 -6.36
N THR A 98 -2.30 6.94 -7.43
CA THR A 98 -1.81 6.46 -8.73
C THR A 98 -0.56 7.20 -9.14
N THR A 99 0.34 6.51 -9.84
CA THR A 99 1.57 7.10 -10.36
C THR A 99 1.55 7.09 -11.88
N ARG A 100 2.13 8.13 -12.49
CA ARG A 100 2.29 8.26 -13.93
C ARG A 100 3.71 8.73 -14.26
N CYS A 101 4.30 8.21 -15.33
CA CYS A 101 5.52 8.77 -15.90
C CYS A 101 5.19 10.02 -16.72
N ARG A 102 5.88 11.14 -16.44
CA ARG A 102 5.72 12.40 -17.20
C ARG A 102 6.22 12.32 -18.63
N THR A 103 7.13 11.38 -18.94
CA THR A 103 7.75 11.26 -20.27
C THR A 103 6.96 10.34 -21.20
N CYS A 104 6.77 9.06 -20.85
CA CYS A 104 6.03 8.12 -21.70
C CYS A 104 4.54 7.97 -21.37
N GLY A 105 4.07 8.56 -20.27
CA GLY A 105 2.66 8.49 -19.88
C GLY A 105 2.20 7.16 -19.30
N ARG A 106 3.06 6.14 -19.16
CA ARG A 106 2.73 4.89 -18.48
C ARG A 106 2.19 5.17 -17.07
N THR A 107 1.14 4.47 -16.68
CA THR A 107 0.47 4.62 -15.38
C THR A 107 0.52 3.35 -14.56
N TRP A 108 0.52 3.50 -13.25
CA TRP A 108 0.40 2.44 -12.26
C TRP A 108 -0.74 2.79 -11.31
N GLY A 109 -1.62 1.82 -11.04
CA GLY A 109 -2.76 1.96 -10.12
C GLY A 109 -2.36 1.99 -8.64
N TYR A 110 -1.15 2.44 -8.34
CA TYR A 110 -0.58 2.56 -7.00
C TYR A 110 0.52 3.63 -6.97
N ASN A 111 0.88 4.09 -5.76
CA ASN A 111 1.96 5.06 -5.50
C ASN A 111 3.34 4.40 -5.66
N ARG A 112 3.74 4.18 -6.92
CA ARG A 112 5.00 3.53 -7.29
C ARG A 112 6.24 4.30 -6.84
N ASP A 113 6.21 5.63 -6.88
CA ASP A 113 7.32 6.48 -6.42
C ASP A 113 7.58 6.40 -4.92
N ASN A 114 6.60 5.93 -4.13
CA ASN A 114 6.73 5.70 -2.69
C ASN A 114 6.74 4.20 -2.31
N ALA A 115 7.00 3.32 -3.28
CA ALA A 115 7.13 1.88 -3.07
C ALA A 115 8.53 1.41 -3.47
N PRO A 116 9.09 0.38 -2.80
CA PRO A 116 10.34 -0.25 -3.20
C PRO A 116 10.34 -0.66 -4.68
N CYS A 117 11.45 -0.44 -5.37
CA CYS A 117 11.55 -0.74 -6.78
C CYS A 117 11.42 -2.24 -7.05
N ALA A 118 10.40 -2.63 -7.82
CA ALA A 118 10.14 -4.02 -8.20
C ALA A 118 10.74 -4.40 -9.56
N GLU A 119 11.52 -3.51 -10.19
CA GLU A 119 12.19 -3.82 -11.46
C GLU A 119 13.39 -4.76 -11.23
N PRO A 120 13.66 -5.68 -12.17
CA PRO A 120 14.83 -6.55 -12.09
C PRO A 120 16.12 -5.73 -11.98
N ALA A 121 17.03 -6.17 -11.11
CA ALA A 121 18.34 -5.53 -11.01
C ALA A 121 19.24 -5.96 -12.17
N THR A 122 19.70 -4.98 -12.96
CA THR A 122 20.46 -5.18 -14.20
C THR A 122 21.80 -4.46 -14.20
N HIS A 123 22.13 -3.71 -13.14
CA HIS A 123 23.41 -3.02 -12.99
C HIS A 123 23.94 -3.14 -11.56
N ARG A 124 25.26 -3.12 -11.41
CA ARG A 124 25.97 -2.90 -10.15
C ARG A 124 26.39 -1.44 -10.07
N LEU A 125 25.90 -0.75 -9.05
CA LEU A 125 26.29 0.60 -8.68
C LEU A 125 27.33 0.53 -7.56
N THR A 126 28.49 1.14 -7.76
CA THR A 126 29.44 1.38 -6.68
C THR A 126 29.49 2.88 -6.40
N ASP A 127 29.20 3.28 -5.17
CA ASP A 127 29.25 4.69 -4.77
C ASP A 127 30.69 5.18 -4.51
N ALA A 128 30.84 6.44 -4.08
CA ALA A 128 32.14 7.05 -3.83
C ALA A 128 32.89 6.41 -2.65
N ASP A 129 32.16 5.85 -1.68
CA ASP A 129 32.67 5.20 -0.49
C ASP A 129 32.95 3.69 -0.73
N GLY A 130 32.65 3.20 -1.93
CA GLY A 130 32.85 1.81 -2.32
C GLY A 130 31.69 0.89 -1.94
N VAL A 131 30.56 1.43 -1.48
CA VAL A 131 29.36 0.63 -1.19
C VAL A 131 28.73 0.21 -2.52
N GLU A 132 28.39 -1.08 -2.61
CA GLU A 132 27.78 -1.66 -3.80
C GLU A 132 26.27 -1.88 -3.62
N ALA A 133 25.50 -1.56 -4.65
CA ALA A 133 24.08 -1.85 -4.73
C ALA A 133 23.72 -2.39 -6.12
N LEU A 134 22.75 -3.31 -6.18
CA LEU A 134 22.17 -3.77 -7.43
C LEU A 134 20.98 -2.88 -7.80
N ILE A 135 21.00 -2.30 -9.00
CA ILE A 135 20.00 -1.34 -9.47
C ILE A 135 19.41 -1.74 -10.82
N CYS A 136 18.19 -1.31 -11.13
CA CYS A 136 17.55 -1.52 -12.43
C CYS A 136 18.00 -0.49 -13.47
N ASP A 137 17.62 -0.71 -14.73
CA ASP A 137 17.86 0.21 -15.85
C ASP A 137 17.35 1.63 -15.58
N GLY A 138 16.14 1.75 -15.02
CA GLY A 138 15.55 3.06 -14.69
C GLY A 138 16.39 3.85 -13.69
N HIS A 139 16.90 3.20 -12.64
CA HIS A 139 17.79 3.85 -11.68
C HIS A 139 19.17 4.12 -12.24
N ALA A 140 19.67 3.26 -13.15
CA ALA A 140 20.92 3.52 -13.84
C ALA A 140 20.85 4.78 -14.74
N ILE A 141 19.71 5.02 -15.41
CA ILE A 141 19.46 6.25 -16.17
C ILE A 141 19.48 7.48 -15.25
N ASP A 142 18.81 7.39 -14.09
CA ASP A 142 18.74 8.47 -13.11
C ASP A 142 20.12 8.85 -12.55
N VAL A 143 20.92 7.84 -12.16
CA VAL A 143 22.28 8.03 -11.67
C VAL A 143 23.17 8.72 -12.71
N ARG A 144 23.12 8.27 -13.98
CA ARG A 144 23.90 8.87 -15.07
C ARG A 144 23.50 10.32 -15.37
N SER A 145 22.22 10.65 -15.18
CA SER A 145 21.69 11.99 -15.42
C SER A 145 22.03 12.98 -14.31
N THR A 146 22.20 12.50 -13.07
CA THR A 146 22.31 13.33 -11.87
C THR A 146 23.77 13.58 -11.43
N HIS A 147 24.74 12.76 -11.86
CA HIS A 147 26.14 12.85 -11.42
C HIS A 147 27.17 13.06 -12.54
N PRO A 148 27.26 14.25 -13.17
CA PRO A 148 28.21 14.47 -14.25
C PRO A 148 29.66 14.77 -13.83
N CYS A 149 30.00 15.20 -12.59
CA CYS A 149 31.32 15.86 -12.40
C CYS A 149 32.15 15.63 -11.12
N THR A 150 31.84 14.71 -10.20
CA THR A 150 32.77 14.40 -9.09
C THR A 150 32.76 12.91 -8.81
N ARG A 151 33.80 12.21 -9.29
CA ARG A 151 34.00 10.75 -9.22
C ARG A 151 32.68 9.98 -9.35
N PRO A 152 32.13 9.88 -10.58
CA PRO A 152 30.80 9.34 -10.79
C PRO A 152 30.72 7.92 -10.24
N PRO A 153 29.59 7.56 -9.59
CA PRO A 153 29.38 6.19 -9.17
C PRO A 153 29.47 5.28 -10.41
N ARG A 154 30.22 4.19 -10.29
CA ARG A 154 30.48 3.31 -11.44
C ARG A 154 29.29 2.39 -11.59
N VAL A 155 28.58 2.51 -12.71
CA VAL A 155 27.51 1.60 -13.09
C VAL A 155 28.07 0.58 -14.07
N GLN A 156 28.16 -0.67 -13.65
CA GLN A 156 28.63 -1.80 -14.46
C GLN A 156 27.47 -2.75 -14.74
N GLU A 157 27.45 -3.38 -15.91
CA GLU A 157 26.62 -4.58 -16.09
C GLU A 157 27.08 -5.65 -15.09
N PRO A 158 26.16 -6.41 -14.47
CA PRO A 158 26.52 -7.52 -13.62
C PRO A 158 27.33 -8.52 -14.46
N PRO A 159 28.34 -9.17 -13.87
CA PRO A 159 28.99 -10.28 -14.55
C PRO A 159 27.90 -11.29 -14.97
N PRO A 160 27.99 -11.89 -16.17
CA PRO A 160 27.04 -12.91 -16.58
C PRO A 160 26.96 -13.95 -15.48
N THR A 161 25.74 -14.28 -15.04
CA THR A 161 25.53 -15.41 -14.13
C THR A 161 26.17 -16.62 -14.79
N SER A 162 27.28 -17.08 -14.22
CA SER A 162 27.88 -18.35 -14.58
C SER A 162 26.75 -19.37 -14.52
N ARG A 163 26.39 -19.93 -15.70
CA ARG A 163 25.43 -21.02 -15.81
C ARG A 163 25.76 -22.02 -14.71
N LEU A 164 24.83 -22.19 -13.77
CA LEU A 164 24.91 -23.31 -12.84
C LEU A 164 25.08 -24.58 -13.69
N PRO A 165 26.09 -25.43 -13.44
CA PRO A 165 26.15 -26.73 -14.06
C PRO A 165 24.86 -27.49 -13.72
N GLY A 166 24.28 -28.15 -14.73
CA GLY A 166 23.00 -28.85 -14.63
C GLY A 166 22.97 -29.93 -13.53
N PRO A 167 21.80 -30.51 -13.27
CA PRO A 167 21.62 -31.44 -12.17
C PRO A 167 22.37 -32.74 -12.46
N CYS A 168 23.49 -32.95 -11.79
CA CYS A 168 24.12 -34.26 -11.70
C CYS A 168 23.49 -35.03 -10.53
N ALA A 169 23.14 -36.26 -10.85
CA ALA A 169 22.55 -37.27 -10.00
C ALA A 169 23.45 -37.66 -8.80
N GLU A 170 22.77 -38.22 -7.80
CA GLU A 170 23.22 -39.35 -6.97
C GLU A 170 24.14 -39.09 -5.76
N THR A 171 23.45 -39.00 -4.62
CA THR A 171 23.71 -39.56 -3.27
C THR A 171 25.09 -40.16 -2.97
N GLN A 172 25.80 -39.56 -2.00
CA GLN A 172 26.60 -40.30 -1.02
C GLN A 172 26.32 -39.75 0.39
N PRO A 173 25.99 -40.60 1.39
CA PRO A 173 25.78 -40.13 2.75
C PRO A 173 27.13 -39.90 3.44
N ALA A 174 27.36 -38.66 3.89
CA ALA A 174 28.49 -38.31 4.74
C ALA A 174 28.21 -38.66 6.21
N ARG A 175 29.22 -39.24 6.86
CA ARG A 175 29.30 -39.59 8.29
C ARG A 175 28.89 -38.44 9.22
N PRO A 176 28.31 -38.74 10.41
CA PRO A 176 27.98 -37.73 11.41
C PRO A 176 29.26 -37.16 12.03
N ARG A 177 29.39 -35.82 12.00
CA ARG A 177 30.33 -35.06 12.83
C ARG A 177 29.57 -34.31 13.91
N THR A 178 30.13 -34.38 15.10
CA THR A 178 29.75 -33.78 16.39
C THR A 178 29.34 -32.30 16.29
N PRO A 179 28.34 -31.82 17.05
CA PRO A 179 27.89 -30.44 16.99
C PRO A 179 28.90 -29.48 17.63
N ALA A 180 29.30 -28.45 16.88
CA ALA A 180 29.95 -27.27 17.42
C ALA A 180 28.89 -26.28 17.92
N ARG A 181 29.06 -25.93 19.19
CA ARG A 181 28.51 -24.82 19.99
C ARG A 181 27.97 -23.63 19.20
N LEU A 182 26.70 -23.26 19.46
CA LEU A 182 26.15 -21.94 19.13
C LEU A 182 26.91 -20.85 19.89
N GLU A 183 27.46 -19.88 19.17
CA GLU A 183 27.68 -18.54 19.70
C GLU A 183 26.57 -17.61 19.20
N GLU A 184 25.91 -17.00 20.18
CA GLU A 184 24.80 -16.08 20.08
C GLU A 184 25.28 -14.75 19.51
N SER A 185 24.80 -14.40 18.30
CA SER A 185 25.11 -13.11 17.67
C SER A 185 24.20 -12.02 18.24
N ALA A 186 24.82 -10.99 18.81
CA ALA A 186 24.16 -9.82 19.40
C ALA A 186 23.32 -9.02 18.38
N PRO A 187 22.25 -8.32 18.83
CA PRO A 187 21.34 -7.59 17.95
C PRO A 187 21.97 -6.33 17.34
N CYS A 188 21.70 -6.12 16.05
CA CYS A 188 22.09 -4.94 15.29
C CYS A 188 21.36 -3.69 15.79
N HIS A 189 22.14 -2.63 16.08
CA HIS A 189 21.64 -1.28 16.35
C HIS A 189 21.04 -0.64 15.07
N PRO A 190 19.91 0.07 15.16
CA PRO A 190 19.37 0.84 14.05
C PRO A 190 20.18 2.13 13.79
N LEU A 191 20.38 2.44 12.51
CA LEU A 191 20.92 3.71 12.04
C LEU A 191 19.99 4.86 12.43
N ARG A 192 20.56 5.79 13.20
CA ARG A 192 19.95 6.98 13.79
C ARG A 192 19.62 8.00 12.69
N ARG A 193 18.34 8.23 12.40
CA ARG A 193 17.87 9.38 11.60
C ARG A 193 17.76 10.61 12.52
N GLY A 194 18.25 11.75 12.03
CA GLY A 194 18.41 13.01 12.76
C GLY A 194 17.15 13.51 13.46
N GLN A 195 17.35 14.12 14.63
CA GLN A 195 16.35 14.84 15.41
C GLN A 195 15.95 16.12 14.68
N ASP A 196 14.66 16.28 14.43
CA ASP A 196 14.07 17.57 14.08
C ASP A 196 14.01 18.47 15.32
N ASP A 197 14.58 19.66 15.20
CA ASP A 197 14.49 20.77 16.16
C ASP A 197 13.02 21.20 16.34
N GLN A 198 12.45 20.89 17.51
CA GLN A 198 11.22 21.53 17.97
C GLN A 198 11.57 22.85 18.67
N THR A 199 11.32 23.97 18.00
CA THR A 199 11.28 25.30 18.64
C THR A 199 9.89 25.52 19.29
N PRO A 200 9.77 25.80 20.60
CA PRO A 200 8.49 26.19 21.18
C PRO A 200 8.24 27.68 20.93
N ARG A 201 7.13 28.02 20.26
CA ARG A 201 6.57 29.37 20.25
C ARG A 201 5.97 29.67 21.62
N HIS A 202 6.56 30.61 22.34
CA HIS A 202 5.95 31.21 23.53
C HIS A 202 4.69 32.00 23.14
N HIS A 203 3.53 31.54 23.62
CA HIS A 203 2.33 32.36 23.69
C HIS A 203 2.52 33.45 24.76
N ARG A 204 2.57 34.70 24.30
CA ARG A 204 2.45 35.89 25.16
C ARG A 204 0.95 36.14 25.37
N ARG A 205 0.45 35.90 26.59
CA ARG A 205 -0.82 36.47 27.05
C ARG A 205 -0.54 37.88 27.55
N THR A 206 -1.25 38.84 26.98
CA THR A 206 -1.63 40.12 27.60
C THR A 206 -3.11 40.29 27.38
#